data_AF-A0A0A7KK43-F1
#
_entry.id   AF-A0A0A7KK43-F1
#
_cell.length_a   1.000
_cell.length_b   1.000
_cell.length_c   1.000
_cell.angle_alpha   90.00
_cell.angle_beta   90.00
_cell.angle_gamma   90.00
#
_symmetry.space_group_name_H-M   'P 1'
#
loop_
_entity.id
_entity.type
_entity.pdbx_description
1 polymer ?
#
loop_
_entity_poly.entity_id
_entity_poly.type
_entity_poly.pdbx_seq_one_letter_code
_entity_poly.pdbx_strand_id
1 'polypeptide(L)'
;MTDEAARTVHYAEARGDGAEALLRGFLSGLPARPGFLGAELLGSPGQPGLYLVASRWAADVPDLNVPDGVKAWSFEVLAEA
;
A
#
# COMPACT_ATOMS: atom_id res chain seq x y z
N MET A 1 20.96 -13.40 2.95
CA MET A 1 20.03 -12.31 2.58
C MET A 1 19.60 -11.67 3.87
N THR A 2 20.13 -10.50 4.16
CA THR A 2 19.62 -9.66 5.24
C THR A 2 18.24 -9.19 4.79
N ASP A 3 17.22 -9.40 5.61
CA ASP A 3 15.90 -8.80 5.41
C ASP A 3 16.10 -7.27 5.47
N GLU A 4 15.89 -6.57 4.35
CA GLU A 4 16.06 -5.12 4.32
C GLU A 4 14.85 -4.49 5.01
N ALA A 5 15.10 -3.83 6.15
CA ALA A 5 14.03 -3.21 6.92
C ALA A 5 13.37 -2.08 6.12
N ALA A 6 12.04 -2.07 6.08
CA ALA A 6 11.30 -1.01 5.43
C ALA A 6 11.53 0.34 6.12
N ARG A 7 11.87 1.35 5.33
CA ARG A 7 12.01 2.75 5.76
C ARG A 7 10.68 3.50 5.68
N THR A 8 9.85 3.19 4.69
CA THR A 8 8.57 3.87 4.47
C THR A 8 7.45 2.85 4.28
N VAL A 9 6.26 3.16 4.79
CA VAL A 9 5.03 2.42 4.54
C VAL A 9 4.05 3.33 3.81
N HIS A 10 3.40 2.81 2.80
CA HIS A 10 2.34 3.49 2.07
C HIS A 10 1.02 2.74 2.24
N TYR A 11 -0.06 3.50 2.40
CA TYR A 11 -1.42 3.01 2.49
C TYR A 11 -2.26 3.59 1.36
N ALA A 12 -3.09 2.77 0.72
CA ALA A 12 -4.12 3.19 -0.23
C ALA A 12 -5.48 2.59 0.14
N GLU A 13 -6.47 3.43 0.40
CA GLU A 13 -7.83 3.06 0.80
C GLU A 13 -8.82 3.32 -0.35
N ALA A 14 -9.65 2.32 -0.64
CA ALA A 14 -10.80 2.44 -1.53
C ALA A 14 -12.07 1.97 -0.81
N ARG A 15 -13.21 2.56 -1.19
CA ARG A 15 -14.53 2.22 -0.63
C ARG A 15 -15.57 2.02 -1.72
N GLY A 16 -16.54 1.13 -1.44
CA GLY A 16 -17.72 0.91 -2.27
C GLY A 16 -17.55 -0.20 -3.29
N ASP A 17 -18.49 -0.25 -4.23
CA ASP A 17 -18.55 -1.30 -5.24
C ASP A 17 -17.30 -1.27 -6.14
N GLY A 18 -16.68 -2.44 -6.32
CA GLY A 18 -15.46 -2.57 -7.11
C GLY A 18 -14.16 -2.11 -6.43
N ALA A 19 -14.21 -1.60 -5.20
CA ALA A 19 -13.02 -1.14 -4.47
C ALA A 19 -11.95 -2.22 -4.31
N GLU A 20 -12.35 -3.48 -4.06
CA GLU A 20 -11.40 -4.61 -4.00
C GLU A 20 -10.68 -4.81 -5.32
N ALA A 21 -11.42 -4.85 -6.43
CA ALA A 21 -10.86 -5.09 -7.75
C ALA A 21 -9.94 -3.93 -8.18
N LEU A 22 -10.33 -2.69 -7.89
CA LEU A 22 -9.52 -1.49 -8.13
C LEU A 22 -8.18 -1.58 -7.40
N LEU A 23 -8.20 -1.89 -6.10
CA LEU A 23 -6.98 -1.99 -5.31
C LEU A 23 -6.15 -3.23 -5.64
N ARG A 24 -6.76 -4.33 -6.05
CA ARG A 24 -6.05 -5.51 -6.57
C ARG A 24 -5.29 -5.17 -7.86
N GLY A 25 -5.90 -4.39 -8.75
CA GLY A 25 -5.24 -3.84 -9.94
C GLY A 25 -4.05 -2.95 -9.57
N PHE A 26 -4.27 -1.98 -8.70
CA PHE A 26 -3.19 -1.11 -8.18
C PHE A 26 -2.03 -1.92 -7.57
N LEU A 27 -2.34 -2.88 -6.68
CA LEU A 27 -1.36 -3.74 -6.01
C LEU A 27 -0.46 -4.49 -7.01
N SER A 28 -1.04 -5.00 -8.11
CA SER A 28 -0.28 -5.75 -9.11
C SER A 28 0.81 -4.94 -9.82
N GLY A 29 0.72 -3.60 -9.81
CA GLY A 29 1.71 -2.71 -10.39
C GLY A 29 2.86 -2.31 -9.46
N LEU A 30 2.79 -2.67 -8.17
CA LEU A 30 3.79 -2.24 -7.18
C LEU A 30 5.13 -3.00 -7.27
N PRO A 31 5.19 -4.33 -7.53
CA PRO A 31 6.45 -5.08 -7.51
C PRO A 31 7.52 -4.59 -8.51
N ALA A 32 7.12 -3.92 -9.59
CA ALA A 32 8.04 -3.37 -10.58
C ALA A 32 8.65 -2.02 -10.17
N ARG A 33 8.27 -1.48 -9.01
CA ARG A 33 8.70 -0.15 -8.56
C ARG A 33 10.00 -0.24 -7.74
N PRO A 34 10.92 0.72 -7.92
CA PRO A 34 12.18 0.73 -7.18
C PRO A 34 11.92 0.83 -5.67
N GLY A 35 12.66 0.03 -4.90
CA GLY A 35 12.57 0.01 -3.44
C GLY A 35 11.34 -0.70 -2.87
N PHE A 36 10.50 -1.35 -3.69
CA PHE A 36 9.38 -2.15 -3.20
C PHE A 36 9.88 -3.39 -2.44
N LEU A 37 9.38 -3.59 -1.21
CA LEU A 37 9.74 -4.73 -0.38
C LEU A 37 8.59 -5.74 -0.26
N GLY A 38 7.35 -5.28 -0.35
CA GLY A 38 6.18 -6.14 -0.22
C GLY A 38 4.90 -5.32 -0.01
N ALA A 39 3.76 -5.97 -0.20
CA ALA A 39 2.47 -5.36 0.07
C ALA A 39 1.36 -6.40 0.29
N GLU A 40 0.30 -5.97 0.95
CA GLU A 40 -0.86 -6.78 1.27
C GLU A 40 -2.14 -6.03 0.87
N LEU A 41 -3.14 -6.78 0.39
CA LEU A 41 -4.51 -6.29 0.25
C LEU A 41 -5.33 -6.74 1.46
N LEU A 42 -5.90 -5.78 2.17
CA LEU A 42 -6.65 -5.97 3.40
C LEU A 42 -8.11 -5.60 3.15
N GLY A 43 -9.03 -6.42 3.65
CA GLY A 43 -10.45 -6.07 3.77
C GLY A 43 -10.77 -5.71 5.22
N SER A 44 -11.67 -4.75 5.45
CA SER A 44 -12.06 -4.34 6.81
C SER A 44 -13.34 -5.05 7.28
N PRO A 45 -13.28 -5.98 8.25
CA PRO A 45 -14.46 -6.68 8.73
C PRO A 45 -15.45 -5.75 9.44
N GLY A 46 -14.95 -4.70 10.09
CA GLY A 46 -15.77 -3.71 10.79
C GLY A 46 -16.35 -2.62 9.88
N GLN A 47 -15.92 -2.56 8.61
CA GLN A 47 -16.41 -1.59 7.63
C GLN A 47 -16.58 -2.28 6.26
N PRO A 48 -17.70 -2.99 6.04
CA PRO A 48 -17.96 -3.68 4.78
C PRO A 48 -17.81 -2.74 3.58
N GLY A 49 -17.10 -3.20 2.54
CA GLY A 49 -16.82 -2.42 1.33
C GLY A 49 -15.63 -1.47 1.44
N LEU A 50 -14.90 -1.43 2.57
CA LEU A 50 -13.58 -0.81 2.66
C LEU A 50 -12.47 -1.82 2.41
N TYR A 51 -11.53 -1.43 1.57
CA TYR A 51 -10.31 -2.17 1.27
C TYR A 51 -9.09 -1.25 1.39
N LEU A 52 -7.96 -1.84 1.78
CA LEU A 52 -6.69 -1.14 1.98
C LEU A 52 -5.55 -1.92 1.32
N VAL A 53 -4.67 -1.24 0.61
CA VAL A 53 -3.34 -1.77 0.29
C VAL A 53 -2.34 -1.17 1.27
N ALA A 54 -1.59 -2.01 1.97
CA ALA A 54 -0.45 -1.61 2.77
C ALA A 54 0.83 -2.09 2.07
N SER A 55 1.72 -1.18 1.68
CA SER A 55 2.97 -1.49 0.98
C SER A 55 4.19 -0.96 1.73
N ARG A 56 5.28 -1.73 1.71
CA ARG A 56 6.54 -1.46 2.42
C ARG A 56 7.65 -1.16 1.42
N TRP A 57 8.49 -0.18 1.77
CA TRP A 57 9.50 0.36 0.87
C TRP A 57 10.84 0.55 1.59
N ALA A 58 11.93 0.21 0.91
CA ALA A 58 13.31 0.40 1.35
C ALA A 58 13.74 1.89 1.35
N ALA A 59 13.07 2.71 0.54
CA ALA A 59 13.35 4.12 0.35
C ALA A 59 12.05 4.95 0.38
N ASP A 60 12.13 6.20 -0.09
CA ASP A 60 10.94 7.03 -0.26
C ASP A 60 9.98 6.38 -1.27
N VAL A 61 8.68 6.51 -1.01
CA VAL A 61 7.63 5.96 -1.89
C VAL A 61 7.63 6.78 -3.19
N PRO A 62 7.87 6.17 -4.36
CA PRO A 62 7.82 6.88 -5.63
C PRO A 62 6.37 7.30 -5.93
N ASP A 63 6.17 8.17 -6.92
CA ASP A 63 4.80 8.44 -7.39
C ASP A 63 4.17 7.14 -7.95
N LEU A 64 3.12 6.69 -7.27
CA LEU A 64 2.47 5.40 -7.54
C LEU A 64 1.32 5.52 -8.55
N ASN A 65 0.98 6.71 -9.04
CA ASN A 65 -0.22 6.96 -9.85
C ASN A 65 -1.47 6.34 -9.19
N VAL A 66 -1.74 6.77 -7.96
CA VAL A 66 -2.87 6.27 -7.17
C VAL A 66 -4.18 6.50 -7.97
N PRO A 67 -5.03 5.47 -8.14
CA PRO A 67 -6.24 5.59 -8.94
C PRO A 67 -7.21 6.65 -8.40
N ASP A 68 -8.03 7.21 -9.28
CA ASP A 68 -9.07 8.17 -8.89
C ASP A 68 -10.01 7.59 -7.82
N GLY A 69 -10.37 8.44 -6.84
CA GLY A 69 -11.23 8.06 -5.71
C GLY A 69 -10.55 7.25 -4.61
N VAL A 70 -9.28 6.83 -4.79
CA VAL A 70 -8.47 6.21 -3.75
C VAL A 70 -7.80 7.28 -2.89
N LYS A 71 -7.88 7.13 -1.57
CA LYS A 71 -7.12 7.96 -0.63
C LYS A 71 -5.81 7.28 -0.30
N ALA A 72 -4.72 8.03 -0.25
CA ALA A 72 -3.41 7.45 0.01
C ALA A 72 -2.56 8.31 0.92
N TRP A 73 -1.68 7.64 1.68
CA TRP A 73 -0.77 8.25 2.64
C TRP A 73 0.53 7.47 2.72
N SER A 74 1.62 8.16 3.03
CA SER A 74 2.93 7.54 3.29
C SER A 74 3.43 7.95 4.67
N PHE A 75 4.11 7.04 5.34
CA PHE A 75 4.65 7.22 6.69
C PHE A 75 6.07 6.68 6.76
N GLU A 76 6.95 7.39 7.46
CA GLU A 76 8.27 6.87 7.82
C GLU A 76 8.13 5.85 8.96
N VAL A 77 8.91 4.77 8.88
CA VAL A 77 9.03 3.79 9.96
C VAL A 77 10.06 4.31 10.96
N LEU A 78 9.62 4.54 12.19
CA LEU A 78 10.49 4.92 13.30
C LEU A 78 11.01 3.66 14.00
N ALA A 79 12.26 3.68 14.43
CA ALA A 79 12.80 2.61 15.26
C ALA A 79 12.05 2.60 16.62
N GLU A 80 11.68 1.40 17.09
CA GLU A 80 11.24 1.22 18.47
C GLU A 80 12.44 1.37 19.41
N ALA A 81 12.23 2.06 20.53
CA ALA A 81 13.27 2.32 21.54
C ALA A 81 13.40 1.17 22.55
#